data_AF-A0A1G9YY72-F1
#
_entry.id   AF-A0A1G9YY72-F1
#
_cell.length_a   1.000
_cell.length_b   1.000
_cell.length_c   1.000
_cell.angle_alpha   90.00
_cell.angle_beta   90.00
_cell.angle_gamma   90.00
#
_symmetry.space_group_name_H-M   'P 1'
#
loop_
_entity.id
_entity.type
_entity.pdbx_description
1 polymer ?
#
loop_
_entity_poly.entity_id
_entity_poly.type
_entity_poly.pdbx_seq_one_letter_code
_entity_poly.pdbx_strand_id
1 'polypeptide(L)'
;MYINEHFKKMSLILNFKNIALESIGLLFLGFGVEKLKVASQSEEYLALFSLNMEKFKSLTSETIGSFTMQSSLWRFGALAVGLILIGLFKLWKKDKKGIWDSLIAFLLVFSLIHLGFFGATFTNSIINFIGDIFTENFMVQFIINGLLWSAIGIGIIFFALKKHYTQQNL
;
A
#
# COMPACT_ATOMS: atom_id res chain seq x y z
N MET A 1 -42.58 20.11 4.61
CA MET A 1 -41.58 20.54 5.61
C MET A 1 -41.14 19.36 6.49
N TYR A 2 -40.78 18.21 5.90
CA TYR A 2 -40.38 16.99 6.63
C TYR A 2 -39.12 16.32 6.06
N ILE A 3 -38.66 16.75 4.87
CA ILE A 3 -37.50 16.17 4.17
C ILE A 3 -36.18 16.80 4.66
N ASN A 4 -36.23 17.97 5.29
CA ASN A 4 -35.04 18.77 5.61
C ASN A 4 -34.37 18.41 6.95
N GLU A 5 -35.05 17.68 7.84
CA GLU A 5 -34.43 17.26 9.11
C GLU A 5 -33.57 15.99 8.97
N HIS A 6 -33.87 15.13 7.99
CA HIS A 6 -33.17 13.86 7.85
C HIS A 6 -31.75 13.98 7.27
N PHE A 7 -31.46 15.07 6.54
CA PHE A 7 -30.13 15.38 6.02
C PHE A 7 -29.26 16.20 6.99
N LYS A 8 -29.83 16.74 8.08
CA LYS A 8 -29.13 17.66 8.98
C LYS A 8 -28.22 16.97 10.00
N LYS A 9 -28.19 15.63 10.06
CA LYS A 9 -27.53 14.87 11.15
C LYS A 9 -26.44 13.90 10.68
N MET A 10 -25.64 14.31 9.71
CA MET A 10 -24.41 13.61 9.37
C MET A 10 -23.32 14.62 9.01
N SER A 11 -22.95 15.49 9.97
CA SER A 11 -21.69 16.22 9.85
C SER A 11 -20.56 15.21 10.01
N LEU A 12 -19.90 14.94 8.89
CA LEU A 12 -18.78 14.02 8.79
C LEU A 12 -17.55 14.79 9.29
N ILE A 13 -17.32 14.74 10.60
CA ILE A 13 -16.13 15.33 11.21
C ILE A 13 -14.96 14.39 10.90
N LEU A 14 -14.13 14.78 9.94
CA LEU A 14 -12.95 14.04 9.51
C LEU A 14 -11.79 14.19 10.49
N ASN A 15 -11.09 13.09 10.77
CA ASN A 15 -9.88 13.12 11.57
C ASN A 15 -8.65 13.05 10.67
N PHE A 16 -8.17 14.22 10.23
CA PHE A 16 -7.00 14.35 9.34
C PHE A 16 -5.76 13.61 9.85
N LYS A 17 -5.55 13.53 11.16
CA LYS A 17 -4.42 12.82 11.75
C LYS A 17 -4.53 11.31 11.53
N ASN A 18 -5.74 10.78 11.67
CA ASN A 18 -6.01 9.36 11.42
C ASN A 18 -5.89 9.04 9.92
N ILE A 19 -6.46 9.89 9.06
CA ILE A 19 -6.32 9.78 7.60
C ILE A 19 -4.84 9.74 7.21
N ALA A 20 -4.03 10.67 7.71
CA ALA A 20 -2.60 10.74 7.39
C ALA A 20 -1.85 9.47 7.81
N LEU A 21 -2.08 8.97 9.03
CA LEU A 21 -1.42 7.75 9.51
C LEU A 21 -1.85 6.52 8.71
N GLU A 22 -3.14 6.36 8.44
CA GLU A 22 -3.63 5.24 7.62
C GLU A 22 -3.10 5.31 6.18
N SER A 23 -3.03 6.51 5.58
CA SER A 23 -2.42 6.69 4.27
C SER A 23 -0.94 6.31 4.25
N ILE A 24 -0.16 6.75 5.24
CA ILE A 24 1.26 6.40 5.34
C ILE A 24 1.43 4.88 5.50
N GLY A 25 0.62 4.25 6.36
CA GLY A 25 0.68 2.81 6.58
C GLY A 25 0.28 2.00 5.35
N LEU A 26 -0.78 2.40 4.64
CA LEU A 26 -1.21 1.79 3.38
C LEU A 26 -0.16 1.98 2.27
N LEU A 27 0.51 3.12 2.21
CA LEU A 27 1.59 3.40 1.27
C LEU A 27 2.77 2.44 1.49
N PHE A 28 3.21 2.25 2.74
CA PHE A 28 4.27 1.29 3.06
C PHE A 28 3.86 -0.16 2.81
N LEU A 29 2.61 -0.52 3.07
CA LEU A 29 2.08 -1.84 2.74
C LEU A 29 2.12 -2.09 1.22
N GLY A 30 1.74 -1.08 0.42
CA GLY A 30 1.83 -1.12 -1.03
C GLY A 30 3.26 -1.36 -1.53
N PHE A 31 4.24 -0.63 -0.97
CA PHE A 31 5.66 -0.86 -1.28
C PHE A 31 6.10 -2.26 -0.88
N GLY A 32 5.76 -2.70 0.33
CA GLY A 32 6.15 -4.00 0.85
C GLY A 32 5.70 -5.15 -0.06
N VAL A 33 4.41 -5.15 -0.44
CA VAL A 33 3.87 -6.19 -1.34
C VAL A 33 4.45 -6.10 -2.74
N GLU A 34 4.67 -4.90 -3.28
CA GLU A 34 5.34 -4.74 -4.57
C GLU A 34 6.73 -5.38 -4.55
N LYS A 35 7.52 -5.18 -3.50
CA LYS A 35 8.85 -5.79 -3.39
C LYS A 35 8.82 -7.30 -3.28
N LEU A 36 7.85 -7.86 -2.53
CA LEU A 36 7.64 -9.31 -2.50
C LEU A 36 7.26 -9.86 -3.88
N LYS A 37 6.47 -9.11 -4.66
CA LYS A 37 6.15 -9.46 -6.04
C LYS A 37 7.38 -9.39 -6.96
N VAL A 38 8.23 -8.38 -6.80
CA VAL A 38 9.51 -8.32 -7.55
C VAL A 38 10.40 -9.50 -7.20
N ALA A 39 10.50 -9.88 -5.93
CA ALA A 39 11.29 -11.03 -5.51
C ALA A 39 10.81 -12.35 -6.14
N SER A 40 9.48 -12.56 -6.23
CA SER A 40 8.92 -13.79 -6.80
C SER A 40 9.11 -13.92 -8.32
N GLN A 41 9.47 -12.83 -9.01
CA GLN A 41 9.80 -12.79 -10.44
C GLN A 41 11.17 -12.14 -10.66
N SER A 42 12.10 -12.42 -9.75
CA SER A 42 13.38 -11.70 -9.68
C SER A 42 14.20 -11.83 -10.96
N GLU A 43 14.16 -12.98 -11.65
CA GLU A 43 14.89 -13.20 -12.89
C GLU A 43 14.33 -12.37 -14.04
N GLU A 44 13.01 -12.26 -14.15
CA GLU A 44 12.32 -11.44 -15.14
C GLU A 44 12.61 -9.96 -14.92
N TYR A 45 12.56 -9.50 -13.67
CA TYR A 45 12.91 -8.12 -13.32
C TYR A 45 14.39 -7.83 -13.60
N LEU A 46 15.31 -8.74 -13.27
CA LEU A 46 16.72 -8.59 -13.61
C LEU A 46 16.95 -8.52 -15.12
N ALA A 47 16.25 -9.34 -15.91
CA ALA A 47 16.33 -9.29 -17.37
C ALA A 47 15.84 -7.93 -17.91
N LEU A 48 14.76 -7.37 -17.35
CA LEU A 48 14.27 -6.04 -17.71
C LEU A 48 15.26 -4.93 -17.31
N PHE A 49 15.81 -4.98 -16.09
CA PHE A 49 16.78 -3.98 -15.60
C PHE A 49 18.10 -3.99 -16.37
N SER A 50 18.53 -5.17 -16.84
CA SER A 50 19.71 -5.33 -17.70
C SER A 50 19.42 -5.09 -19.19
N LEU A 51 18.19 -4.70 -19.55
CA LEU A 51 17.73 -4.50 -20.93
C LEU A 51 17.89 -5.75 -21.83
N ASN A 52 17.97 -6.94 -21.23
CA ASN A 52 18.10 -8.20 -21.95
C ASN A 52 16.72 -8.78 -22.31
N MET A 53 16.16 -8.27 -23.41
CA MET A 53 14.83 -8.64 -23.87
C MET A 53 14.71 -10.09 -24.34
N GLU A 54 15.81 -10.69 -24.83
CA GLU A 54 15.82 -12.11 -25.22
C GLU A 54 15.67 -13.01 -23.99
N LYS A 55 16.45 -12.72 -22.94
CA LYS A 55 16.31 -13.42 -21.66
C LYS A 55 14.91 -13.24 -21.08
N PHE A 56 14.37 -12.02 -21.07
CA PHE A 56 13.01 -11.77 -20.58
C PHE A 56 11.96 -12.63 -21.33
N LYS A 57 12.01 -12.64 -22.66
CA LYS A 57 11.10 -13.46 -23.50
C LYS A 57 11.29 -14.96 -23.33
N SER A 58 12.47 -15.41 -22.91
CA SER A 58 12.72 -16.82 -22.59
C SER A 58 12.14 -17.24 -21.24
N LEU A 59 11.99 -16.30 -20.31
CA LEU A 59 11.48 -16.55 -18.95
C LEU A 59 9.96 -16.44 -18.86
N THR A 60 9.34 -15.63 -19.73
CA THR A 60 7.89 -15.42 -19.70
C THR A 60 7.30 -15.18 -21.09
N SER A 61 6.07 -15.63 -21.29
CA SER A 61 5.25 -15.30 -22.46
C SER A 61 4.52 -13.96 -22.32
N GLU A 62 4.61 -13.31 -21.16
CA GLU A 62 3.98 -12.01 -20.91
C GLU A 62 4.67 -10.87 -21.68
N THR A 63 3.87 -9.90 -22.12
CA THR A 63 4.40 -8.62 -22.62
C THR A 63 4.87 -7.74 -21.46
N ILE A 64 5.77 -6.78 -21.72
CA ILE A 64 6.20 -5.79 -20.71
C ILE A 64 4.99 -5.04 -20.12
N GLY A 65 4.00 -4.73 -20.96
CA GLY A 65 2.76 -4.07 -20.54
C GLY A 65 1.95 -4.93 -19.57
N SER A 66 1.71 -6.20 -19.89
CA SER A 66 0.99 -7.13 -19.01
C SER A 66 1.75 -7.39 -17.71
N PHE A 67 3.07 -7.51 -17.77
CA PHE A 67 3.93 -7.70 -16.61
C PHE A 67 3.85 -6.51 -15.63
N THR A 68 3.92 -5.29 -16.18
CA THR A 68 3.78 -4.06 -15.39
C THR A 68 2.36 -3.91 -14.82
N MET A 69 1.34 -4.26 -15.60
CA MET A 69 -0.05 -4.26 -15.15
C MET A 69 -0.26 -5.25 -14.00
N GLN A 70 0.33 -6.44 -14.08
CA GLN A 70 0.27 -7.44 -13.02
C GLN A 70 0.88 -6.88 -11.73
N SER A 71 2.03 -6.22 -11.80
CA SER A 71 2.63 -5.53 -10.64
C SER A 71 1.71 -4.45 -10.04
N SER A 72 1.06 -3.65 -10.88
CA SER A 72 0.06 -2.67 -10.42
C SER A 72 -1.15 -3.32 -9.75
N LEU A 73 -1.62 -4.47 -10.25
CA LEU A 73 -2.70 -5.24 -9.62
C LEU A 73 -2.31 -5.80 -8.25
N TRP A 74 -1.06 -6.23 -8.06
CA TRP A 74 -0.56 -6.65 -6.74
C TRP A 74 -0.57 -5.51 -5.73
N ARG A 75 -0.13 -4.31 -6.14
CA ARG A 75 -0.22 -3.09 -5.32
C ARG A 75 -1.67 -2.76 -4.96
N PHE A 76 -2.56 -2.78 -5.95
CA PHE A 76 -3.99 -2.55 -5.71
C PHE A 76 -4.58 -3.60 -4.75
N GLY A 77 -4.26 -4.87 -4.94
CA GLY A 77 -4.69 -5.97 -4.07
C GLY A 77 -4.22 -5.76 -2.62
N ALA A 78 -2.98 -5.34 -2.42
CA ALA A 78 -2.45 -5.01 -1.10
C ALA A 78 -3.24 -3.88 -0.41
N LEU A 79 -3.52 -2.80 -1.15
CA LEU A 79 -4.31 -1.68 -0.63
C LEU A 79 -5.75 -2.09 -0.30
N ALA A 80 -6.37 -2.90 -1.17
CA ALA A 80 -7.73 -3.40 -0.97
C ALA A 80 -7.83 -4.28 0.28
N VAL A 81 -6.88 -5.22 0.45
CA VAL A 81 -6.78 -6.05 1.66
C VAL A 81 -6.55 -5.20 2.90
N GLY A 82 -5.63 -4.23 2.83
CA GLY A 82 -5.39 -3.27 3.92
C GLY A 82 -6.65 -2.51 4.33
N LEU A 83 -7.39 -1.96 3.36
CA LEU A 83 -8.65 -1.27 3.60
C LEU A 83 -9.70 -2.18 4.24
N ILE A 84 -9.85 -3.41 3.75
CA ILE A 84 -10.80 -4.39 4.31
C ILE A 84 -10.44 -4.68 5.78
N LEU A 85 -9.18 -4.93 6.09
CA LEU A 85 -8.73 -5.22 7.46
C LEU A 85 -8.96 -4.03 8.40
N ILE A 86 -8.63 -2.81 7.96
CA ILE A 86 -8.89 -1.57 8.70
C ILE A 86 -10.40 -1.40 8.94
N GLY A 87 -11.21 -1.58 7.90
CA GLY A 87 -12.67 -1.49 7.98
C GLY A 87 -13.27 -2.51 8.95
N LEU A 88 -12.86 -3.77 8.87
CA LEU A 88 -13.27 -4.84 9.78
C LEU A 88 -12.90 -4.51 11.23
N PHE A 89 -11.69 -4.01 11.47
CA PHE A 89 -11.26 -3.60 12.82
C PHE A 89 -12.15 -2.48 13.38
N LYS A 90 -12.41 -1.44 12.60
CA LYS A 90 -13.26 -0.31 13.02
C LYS A 90 -14.71 -0.74 13.25
N LEU A 91 -15.24 -1.60 12.39
CA LEU A 91 -16.56 -2.20 12.58
C LEU A 91 -16.64 -2.99 13.89
N TRP A 92 -15.62 -3.80 14.19
CA TRP A 92 -15.55 -4.56 15.44
C TRP A 92 -15.49 -3.65 16.67
N LYS A 93 -14.80 -2.51 16.56
CA LYS A 93 -14.74 -1.48 17.61
C LYS A 93 -15.94 -0.51 17.63
N LYS A 94 -16.95 -0.74 16.79
CA LYS A 94 -18.16 0.12 16.63
C LYS A 94 -17.84 1.56 16.19
N ASP A 95 -16.68 1.79 15.60
CA ASP A 95 -16.23 3.08 15.07
C ASP A 95 -16.73 3.28 13.63
N LYS A 96 -18.03 3.59 13.49
CA LYS A 96 -18.65 3.79 12.18
C LYS A 96 -18.20 5.09 11.49
N LYS A 97 -17.78 6.10 12.25
CA LYS A 97 -17.35 7.39 11.71
C LYS A 97 -15.96 7.30 11.09
N GLY A 98 -15.05 6.55 11.72
CA GLY A 98 -13.69 6.36 11.22
C GLY A 98 -13.61 5.57 9.91
N ILE A 99 -14.66 4.88 9.49
CA ILE A 99 -14.68 4.19 8.18
C ILE A 99 -14.46 5.17 7.04
N TRP A 100 -15.02 6.38 7.15
CA TRP A 100 -14.84 7.42 6.12
C TRP A 100 -13.40 7.94 6.06
N ASP A 101 -12.73 8.06 7.21
CA ASP A 101 -11.30 8.41 7.25
C ASP A 101 -10.46 7.37 6.49
N SER A 102 -10.79 6.07 6.66
CA SER A 102 -10.09 4.98 5.96
C SER A 102 -10.35 4.97 4.46
N LEU A 103 -11.58 5.27 4.05
CA LEU A 103 -11.92 5.39 2.63
C LEU A 103 -11.16 6.56 1.99
N ILE A 104 -11.08 7.70 2.66
CA ILE A 104 -10.29 8.85 2.17
C ILE A 104 -8.81 8.49 2.13
N ALA A 105 -8.29 7.85 3.18
CA ALA A 105 -6.89 7.43 3.24
C ALA A 105 -6.53 6.48 2.08
N PHE A 106 -7.41 5.53 1.77
CA PHE A 106 -7.29 4.64 0.63
C PHE A 106 -7.30 5.39 -0.69
N LEU A 107 -8.25 6.30 -0.90
CA LEU A 107 -8.35 7.07 -2.14
C LEU A 107 -7.10 7.93 -2.38
N LEU A 108 -6.55 8.53 -1.32
CA LEU A 108 -5.28 9.26 -1.39
C LEU A 108 -4.15 8.36 -1.89
N VAL A 109 -3.94 7.20 -1.28
CA VAL A 109 -2.87 6.29 -1.69
C VAL A 109 -3.13 5.67 -3.07
N PHE A 110 -4.38 5.36 -3.39
CA PHE A 110 -4.78 4.85 -4.70
C PHE A 110 -4.49 5.85 -5.82
N SER A 111 -4.68 7.15 -5.58
CA SER A 111 -4.32 8.19 -6.54
C SER A 111 -2.82 8.23 -6.83
N LEU A 112 -1.97 7.91 -5.84
CA LEU A 112 -0.52 7.86 -6.02
C LEU A 112 -0.07 6.75 -6.98
N ILE A 113 -0.83 5.66 -7.10
CA ILE A 113 -0.55 4.60 -8.09
C ILE A 113 -0.59 5.18 -9.51
N HIS A 114 -1.62 5.98 -9.82
CA HIS A 114 -1.81 6.58 -11.13
C HIS A 114 -0.76 7.63 -11.46
N LEU A 115 -0.25 8.32 -10.44
CA LEU A 115 0.84 9.28 -10.57
C LEU A 115 2.22 8.62 -10.77
N GLY A 116 2.30 7.29 -10.76
CA GLY A 116 3.56 6.56 -10.89
C GLY A 116 4.48 6.69 -9.67
N PHE A 117 3.95 7.15 -8.53
CA PHE A 117 4.74 7.45 -7.33
C PHE A 117 5.60 6.27 -6.85
N PHE A 118 5.07 5.05 -6.96
CA PHE A 118 5.75 3.81 -6.58
C PHE A 118 6.91 3.43 -7.52
N GLY A 119 6.81 3.82 -8.80
CA GLY A 119 7.84 3.56 -9.81
C GLY A 119 8.87 4.68 -9.95
N ALA A 120 8.66 5.82 -9.29
CA ALA A 120 9.58 6.95 -9.35
C ALA A 120 10.95 6.56 -8.79
N THR A 121 12.02 6.82 -9.57
CA THR A 121 13.40 6.41 -9.25
C THR A 121 13.82 6.80 -7.84
N PHE A 122 13.52 8.03 -7.42
CA PHE A 122 13.85 8.52 -6.08
C PHE A 122 13.20 7.69 -4.96
N THR A 123 11.88 7.49 -5.04
CA THR A 123 11.14 6.73 -4.03
C THR A 123 11.60 5.27 -4.01
N ASN A 124 11.81 4.70 -5.19
CA ASN A 124 12.27 3.33 -5.33
C ASN A 124 13.68 3.12 -4.74
N SER A 125 14.59 4.08 -4.93
CA SER A 125 15.94 4.04 -4.35
C SER A 125 15.93 4.06 -2.82
N ILE A 126 15.10 4.91 -2.18
CA ILE A 126 14.98 4.94 -0.72
C ILE A 126 14.47 3.60 -0.18
N ILE A 127 13.45 3.04 -0.84
CA ILE A 127 12.84 1.78 -0.43
C ILE A 127 13.81 0.60 -0.62
N ASN A 128 14.68 0.63 -1.64
CA ASN A 128 15.59 -0.48 -1.93
C ASN A 128 16.89 -0.45 -1.13
N PHE A 129 17.33 0.73 -0.70
CA PHE A 129 18.60 0.95 0.01
C PHE A 129 18.83 -0.01 1.18
N ILE A 130 17.77 -0.39 1.90
CA ILE A 130 17.90 -1.23 3.08
C ILE A 130 18.35 -2.65 2.69
N GLY A 131 17.70 -3.26 1.69
CA GLY A 131 18.07 -4.59 1.19
C GLY A 131 19.50 -4.65 0.67
N ASP A 132 19.97 -3.59 0.01
CA ASP A 132 21.33 -3.49 -0.54
C ASP A 132 22.42 -3.57 0.53
N ILE A 133 22.11 -3.16 1.77
CA ILE A 133 23.04 -3.27 2.91
C ILE A 133 23.21 -4.72 3.38
N PHE A 134 22.19 -5.57 3.23
CA PHE A 134 22.20 -6.91 3.80
C PHE A 134 22.75 -7.99 2.86
N THR A 135 22.59 -7.82 1.54
CA THR A 135 22.95 -8.86 0.58
C THR A 135 23.10 -8.29 -0.83
N GLU A 136 23.92 -8.95 -1.66
CA GLU A 136 24.03 -8.67 -3.11
C GLU A 136 23.05 -9.49 -3.95
N ASN A 137 22.39 -10.51 -3.36
CA ASN A 137 21.43 -11.32 -4.08
C ASN A 137 20.12 -10.54 -4.29
N PHE A 138 19.83 -10.19 -5.54
CA PHE A 138 18.66 -9.39 -5.94
C PHE A 138 17.33 -9.93 -5.36
N MET A 139 17.09 -11.24 -5.44
CA MET A 139 15.86 -11.82 -4.87
C MET A 139 15.77 -11.56 -3.35
N VAL A 140 16.86 -11.82 -2.62
CA VAL A 140 16.90 -11.67 -1.16
C VAL A 140 16.78 -10.20 -0.74
N GLN A 141 17.42 -9.26 -1.47
CA GLN A 141 17.27 -7.81 -1.24
C GLN A 141 15.79 -7.41 -1.25
N PHE A 142 15.05 -7.85 -2.26
CA PHE A 142 13.63 -7.52 -2.42
C PHE A 142 12.74 -8.23 -1.40
N ILE A 143 13.09 -9.44 -0.95
CA ILE A 143 12.40 -10.10 0.18
C ILE A 143 12.56 -9.28 1.46
N ILE A 144 13.80 -8.88 1.80
CA ILE A 144 14.10 -8.10 3.01
C ILE A 144 13.33 -6.77 2.98
N ASN A 145 13.45 -6.03 1.88
CA ASN A 145 12.72 -4.78 1.68
C ASN A 145 11.21 -5.01 1.79
N GLY A 146 10.68 -6.04 1.13
CA GLY A 146 9.24 -6.34 1.15
C GLY A 146 8.69 -6.64 2.53
N LEU A 147 9.39 -7.47 3.31
CA LEU A 147 9.01 -7.80 4.68
C LEU A 147 9.11 -6.58 5.60
N LEU A 148 10.19 -5.81 5.50
CA LEU A 148 10.42 -4.64 6.34
C LEU A 148 9.36 -3.55 6.12
N TRP A 149 9.12 -3.16 4.86
CA TRP A 149 8.14 -2.12 4.54
C TRP A 149 6.70 -2.56 4.85
N SER A 150 6.39 -3.84 4.63
CA SER A 150 5.10 -4.42 5.06
C SER A 150 4.94 -4.33 6.58
N ALA A 151 5.97 -4.70 7.35
CA ALA A 151 5.94 -4.65 8.82
C ALA A 151 5.77 -3.22 9.34
N ILE A 152 6.50 -2.25 8.77
CA ILE A 152 6.35 -0.82 9.10
C ILE A 152 4.92 -0.35 8.78
N GLY A 153 4.40 -0.67 7.60
CA GLY A 153 3.05 -0.29 7.19
C GLY A 153 1.98 -0.84 8.13
N ILE A 154 2.06 -2.13 8.46
CA ILE A 154 1.16 -2.80 9.41
C ILE A 154 1.27 -2.15 10.81
N GLY A 155 2.49 -1.88 11.27
CA GLY A 155 2.73 -1.24 12.57
C GLY A 155 2.09 0.16 12.67
N ILE A 156 2.22 0.97 11.62
CA ILE A 156 1.63 2.30 11.55
C ILE A 156 0.10 2.22 11.53
N ILE A 157 -0.48 1.32 10.72
CA ILE A 157 -1.94 1.09 10.68
C ILE A 157 -2.44 0.69 12.06
N PHE A 158 -1.79 -0.28 12.72
CA PHE A 158 -2.18 -0.73 14.04
C PHE A 158 -2.11 0.40 15.09
N PHE A 159 -1.06 1.22 15.02
CA PHE A 159 -0.92 2.38 15.88
C PHE A 159 -2.03 3.43 15.65
N ALA A 160 -2.37 3.72 14.39
CA ALA A 160 -3.45 4.63 14.02
C ALA A 160 -4.79 4.15 14.61
N LEU A 161 -5.11 2.88 14.39
CA LEU A 161 -6.32 2.23 14.88
C LEU A 161 -6.44 2.27 16.41
N LYS A 162 -5.35 1.96 17.12
CA LYS A 162 -5.32 2.01 18.59
C LYS A 162 -5.55 3.42 19.10
N LYS A 163 -4.87 4.40 18.53
CA LYS A 163 -4.96 5.81 18.95
C LYS A 163 -6.34 6.40 18.70
N HIS A 164 -6.93 6.13 17.54
CA HIS A 164 -8.27 6.59 17.19
C HIS A 164 -9.31 6.04 18.17
N TYR A 165 -9.22 4.75 18.49
CA TYR A 165 -10.11 4.13 19.48
C TYR A 165 -9.99 4.77 20.87
N THR A 166 -8.77 5.05 21.35
CA THR A 166 -8.60 5.75 22.64
C THR A 166 -9.21 7.15 22.63
N GLN A 167 -9.08 7.90 21.53
CA GLN A 167 -9.65 9.25 21.42
C GLN A 167 -11.18 9.29 21.37
N GLN A 168 -11.84 8.20 20.96
CA GLN A 168 -13.30 8.12 20.95
C GLN A 168 -13.91 7.72 22.30
N ASN A 169 -13.12 7.14 23.21
CA ASN A 169 -13.58 6.67 24.53
C ASN A 169 -13.16 7.60 25.68
N LEU A 170 -12.50 8.71 25.37
CA LEU A 170 -12.20 9.82 26.29
C LEU A 170 -13.15 10.98 26.00
#